data_AF-J0PK82-F1
#
_entry.id   AF-J0PK82-F1
#
_cell.length_a   1.000
_cell.length_b   1.000
_cell.length_c   1.000
_cell.angle_alpha   90.00
_cell.angle_beta   90.00
_cell.angle_gamma   90.00
#
_symmetry.space_group_name_H-M   'P 1'
#
loop_
_entity.id
_entity.type
_entity.pdbx_description
1 polymer ?
#
loop_
_entity_poly.entity_id
_entity_poly.type
_entity_poly.pdbx_seq_one_letter_code
_entity_poly.pdbx_strand_id
1 'polypeptide(L)'
;MWQIIETKSKGIEQFRNAHKLGLNELEDFNMGSSNASEMKAEATGNPLIIEEVKLRAEIKSEEAKYKAFNKEHYFNEESLKNNASKLDYLKQELKDLETLQRSVIIPTHTEIKLYDLKNEESKDYELIKVKEVEPLKENASMSEELTHKKLKEQNKQIAEQDKEKLDAIKKQFASNLNTLFVNEEEDYKLLEYKGFVVNAYKTKYQVEFSLSPKDNPNIAYSPSNMIYKNDTGNMFSSYNFCGEIKFDGFLKRLDNAITKLPEKIKELENSIETTKENISKYTRLVEQKLPYPRLEYLQALKLDHKTLTDDLAKMGKDRDYKPVFNPKSKEVLKNLNAEKRASLVDESKEQGVKGNTKSHDEIEPATEQVIEKEIEKGAKIIYSKEVATTNNVDYYENEQEVEITKSMGRR
;
A
#
# COMPACT_ATOMS: atom_id res chain seq x y z
N MET A 1 -21.82 18.52 -33.45
CA MET A 1 -21.05 19.17 -32.37
C MET A 1 -20.85 18.23 -31.18
N TRP A 2 -21.90 17.56 -30.68
CA TRP A 2 -21.80 16.61 -29.56
C TRP A 2 -20.88 15.40 -29.83
N GLN A 3 -20.97 14.78 -31.01
CA GLN A 3 -20.07 13.69 -31.42
C GLN A 3 -18.58 14.08 -31.37
N ILE A 4 -18.23 15.30 -31.81
CA ILE A 4 -16.85 15.80 -31.79
C ILE A 4 -16.33 15.96 -30.35
N ILE A 5 -17.19 16.40 -29.44
CA ILE A 5 -16.85 16.56 -28.02
C ILE A 5 -16.63 15.18 -27.38
N GLU A 6 -17.46 14.19 -27.71
CA GLU A 6 -17.30 12.82 -27.21
C GLU A 6 -16.03 12.16 -27.74
N THR A 7 -15.73 12.28 -29.03
CA THR A 7 -14.49 11.76 -29.64
C THR A 7 -13.25 12.39 -29.03
N LYS A 8 -13.24 13.72 -28.83
CA LYS A 8 -12.12 14.42 -28.19
C LYS A 8 -11.94 13.96 -26.74
N SER A 9 -13.04 13.76 -26.01
CA SER A 9 -13.00 13.30 -24.62
C SER A 9 -12.42 11.89 -24.50
N LYS A 10 -12.85 10.96 -25.37
CA LYS A 10 -12.30 9.59 -25.44
C LYS A 10 -10.82 9.56 -25.83
N GLY A 11 -10.40 10.39 -26.79
CA GLY A 11 -8.99 10.52 -27.16
C GLY A 11 -8.12 11.03 -26.02
N ILE A 12 -8.61 12.01 -25.25
CA ILE A 12 -7.91 12.51 -24.06
C ILE A 12 -7.86 11.43 -22.96
N GLU A 13 -8.91 10.64 -22.78
CA GLU A 13 -8.96 9.56 -21.81
C GLU A 13 -7.96 8.45 -22.14
N GLN A 14 -7.88 8.03 -23.42
CA GLN A 14 -6.88 7.07 -23.88
C GLN A 14 -5.45 7.60 -23.71
N PHE A 15 -5.22 8.89 -24.01
CA PHE A 15 -3.92 9.51 -23.79
C PHE A 15 -3.53 9.55 -22.31
N ARG A 16 -4.46 9.92 -21.42
CA ARG A 16 -4.24 9.93 -19.97
C ARG A 16 -3.96 8.53 -19.41
N ASN A 17 -4.56 7.50 -20.01
CA ASN A 17 -4.43 6.11 -19.58
C ASN A 17 -3.38 5.33 -20.38
N ALA A 18 -2.69 5.94 -21.35
CA ALA A 18 -1.74 5.27 -22.23
C ALA A 18 -0.63 4.55 -21.45
N HIS A 19 -0.09 5.20 -20.42
CA HIS A 19 0.91 4.64 -19.51
C HIS A 19 0.36 3.45 -18.68
N LYS A 20 -0.94 3.45 -18.34
CA LYS A 20 -1.59 2.38 -17.57
C LYS A 20 -1.92 1.16 -18.42
N LEU A 21 -2.34 1.39 -19.66
CA LEU A 21 -2.76 0.35 -20.61
C LEU A 21 -1.59 -0.23 -21.43
N GLY A 22 -0.42 0.42 -21.44
CA GLY A 22 0.72 0.01 -22.26
C GLY A 22 0.43 0.11 -23.76
N LEU A 23 -0.48 1.01 -24.14
CA LEU A 23 -0.90 1.23 -25.51
C LEU A 23 -0.09 2.40 -26.08
N ASN A 24 0.81 2.09 -27.02
CA ASN A 24 1.57 3.09 -27.78
C ASN A 24 0.80 3.58 -29.02
N GLU A 25 -0.45 3.14 -29.17
CA GLU A 25 -1.34 3.48 -30.28
C GLU A 25 -2.70 3.89 -29.72
N LEU A 26 -3.25 4.98 -30.25
CA LEU A 26 -4.63 5.37 -29.99
C LEU A 26 -5.56 4.41 -30.75
N GLU A 27 -6.67 4.00 -30.15
CA GLU A 27 -7.70 3.30 -30.92
C GLU A 27 -8.28 4.27 -31.96
N ASP A 28 -8.58 3.74 -33.15
CA ASP A 28 -9.20 4.54 -34.22
C ASP A 28 -10.49 5.19 -33.71
N PHE A 29 -10.62 6.51 -33.93
CA PHE A 29 -11.62 7.40 -33.35
C PHE A 29 -13.07 7.19 -33.82
N ASN A 30 -13.39 6.02 -34.38
CA ASN A 30 -14.60 5.83 -35.14
C ASN A 30 -15.76 5.37 -34.23
N MET A 31 -16.61 6.32 -33.84
CA MET A 31 -17.87 6.07 -33.12
C MET A 31 -18.93 5.45 -34.05
N GLY A 32 -18.72 4.20 -34.45
CA GLY A 32 -19.71 3.39 -35.16
C GLY A 32 -19.70 3.51 -36.69
N SER A 33 -18.63 4.01 -37.32
CA SER A 33 -18.41 3.83 -38.77
C SER A 33 -17.24 2.89 -39.02
N SER A 34 -17.31 2.09 -40.10
CA SER A 34 -16.27 1.10 -40.46
C SER A 34 -14.88 1.71 -40.39
N ASN A 35 -13.89 0.92 -39.94
CA ASN A 35 -12.51 1.38 -39.88
C ASN A 35 -12.08 1.88 -41.28
N ALA A 36 -11.30 2.96 -41.37
CA ALA A 36 -10.80 3.47 -42.65
C ALA A 36 -10.08 2.38 -43.46
N SER A 37 -9.47 1.40 -42.78
CA SER A 37 -8.87 0.21 -43.40
C SER A 37 -9.93 -0.73 -44.00
N GLU A 38 -11.06 -0.94 -43.31
CA GLU A 38 -12.19 -1.75 -43.78
C GLU A 38 -12.88 -1.09 -44.97
N MET A 39 -13.10 0.23 -44.91
CA MET A 39 -13.68 0.99 -46.02
C MET A 39 -12.80 0.94 -47.28
N LYS A 40 -11.46 1.02 -47.11
CA LYS A 40 -10.52 0.86 -48.22
C LYS A 40 -10.55 -0.56 -48.78
N ALA A 41 -10.61 -1.58 -47.91
CA ALA A 41 -10.71 -2.97 -48.32
C ALA A 41 -12.00 -3.26 -49.09
N GLU A 42 -13.15 -2.76 -48.62
CA GLU A 42 -14.44 -2.87 -49.30
C GLU A 42 -14.43 -2.19 -50.66
N ALA A 43 -13.79 -1.01 -50.76
CA ALA A 43 -13.64 -0.30 -52.02
C ALA A 43 -12.80 -1.06 -53.07
N THR A 44 -11.91 -1.98 -52.64
CA THR A 44 -11.17 -2.83 -53.59
C THR A 44 -12.04 -3.91 -54.25
N GLY A 45 -13.18 -4.25 -53.64
CA GLY A 45 -14.03 -5.36 -54.08
C GLY A 45 -13.41 -6.76 -53.94
N ASN A 46 -12.19 -6.88 -53.38
CA ASN A 46 -11.53 -8.17 -53.19
C ASN A 46 -11.91 -8.76 -51.82
N PRO A 47 -12.63 -9.90 -51.77
CA PRO A 47 -13.07 -10.49 -50.51
C PRO A 47 -11.90 -10.91 -49.59
N LEU A 48 -10.74 -11.25 -50.13
CA LEU A 48 -9.56 -11.61 -49.33
C LEU A 48 -8.92 -10.40 -48.64
N ILE A 49 -8.97 -9.22 -49.26
CA ILE A 49 -8.46 -7.98 -48.64
C ILE A 49 -9.39 -7.56 -47.50
N ILE A 50 -10.70 -7.75 -47.65
CA ILE A 50 -11.68 -7.51 -46.59
C ILE A 50 -11.45 -8.44 -45.40
N GLU A 51 -11.20 -9.74 -45.66
CA GLU A 51 -10.91 -10.70 -44.60
C GLU A 51 -9.56 -10.43 -43.91
N GLU A 52 -8.55 -9.92 -44.64
CA GLU A 52 -7.24 -9.56 -44.06
C GLU A 52 -7.37 -8.47 -43.01
N VAL A 53 -8.08 -7.40 -43.35
CA VAL A 53 -8.30 -6.28 -42.44
C VAL A 53 -9.09 -6.72 -41.21
N LYS A 54 -10.10 -7.58 -41.38
CA LYS A 54 -10.88 -8.15 -40.27
C LYS A 54 -10.02 -9.01 -39.35
N LEU A 55 -9.23 -9.94 -39.91
CA LEU A 55 -8.32 -10.78 -39.14
C LEU A 55 -7.28 -9.94 -38.38
N ARG A 56 -6.78 -8.87 -39.01
CA ARG A 56 -5.81 -7.97 -38.36
C ARG A 56 -6.41 -7.23 -37.16
N ALA A 57 -7.65 -6.75 -37.28
CA ALA A 57 -8.37 -6.12 -36.18
C ALA A 57 -8.65 -7.12 -35.05
N GLU A 58 -9.05 -8.35 -35.40
CA GLU A 58 -9.35 -9.41 -34.45
C GLU A 58 -8.09 -9.89 -33.70
N ILE A 59 -6.96 -10.06 -34.41
CA ILE A 59 -5.65 -10.33 -33.79
C ILE A 59 -5.28 -9.22 -32.82
N LYS A 60 -5.38 -7.95 -33.22
CA LYS A 60 -5.02 -6.82 -32.36
C LYS A 60 -5.85 -6.82 -31.06
N SER A 61 -7.16 -7.05 -31.17
CA SER A 61 -8.05 -7.16 -30.02
C SER A 61 -7.69 -8.32 -29.11
N GLU A 62 -7.46 -9.51 -29.68
CA GLU A 62 -7.18 -10.73 -28.91
C GLU A 62 -5.77 -10.72 -28.29
N GLU A 63 -4.78 -10.11 -28.96
CA GLU A 63 -3.45 -9.84 -28.41
C GLU A 63 -3.50 -8.86 -27.23
N ALA A 64 -4.34 -7.83 -27.29
CA ALA A 64 -4.52 -6.91 -26.17
C ALA A 64 -5.05 -7.65 -24.94
N LYS A 65 -6.03 -8.55 -25.11
CA LYS A 65 -6.54 -9.41 -24.03
C LYS A 65 -5.47 -10.35 -23.49
N TYR A 66 -4.70 -10.99 -24.37
CA TYR A 66 -3.59 -11.86 -23.96
C TYR A 66 -2.52 -11.11 -23.15
N LYS A 67 -2.14 -9.89 -23.59
CA LYS A 67 -1.22 -9.03 -22.84
C LYS A 67 -1.79 -8.63 -21.48
N ALA A 68 -3.07 -8.25 -21.42
CA ALA A 68 -3.73 -7.90 -20.17
C ALA A 68 -3.75 -9.08 -19.18
N PHE A 69 -4.06 -10.29 -19.67
CA PHE A 69 -4.02 -11.52 -18.89
C PHE A 69 -2.63 -11.80 -18.30
N ASN A 70 -1.57 -11.71 -19.12
CA ASN A 70 -0.21 -11.91 -18.64
C ASN A 70 0.21 -10.83 -17.63
N LYS A 71 -0.21 -9.58 -17.84
CA LYS A 71 0.04 -8.48 -16.90
C LYS A 71 -0.65 -8.73 -15.55
N GLU A 72 -1.87 -9.26 -15.56
CA GLU A 72 -2.59 -9.64 -14.35
C GLU A 72 -1.85 -10.74 -13.57
N HIS A 73 -1.36 -11.77 -14.26
CA HIS A 73 -0.54 -12.82 -13.64
C HIS A 73 0.72 -12.25 -13.00
N TYR A 74 1.46 -11.42 -13.72
CA TYR A 74 2.66 -10.76 -13.19
C TYR A 74 2.33 -9.92 -11.96
N PHE A 75 1.26 -9.12 -12.03
CA PHE A 75 0.80 -8.29 -10.91
C PHE A 75 0.42 -9.13 -9.68
N ASN A 76 -0.21 -10.29 -9.88
CA ASN A 76 -0.55 -11.21 -8.80
C ASN A 76 0.70 -11.83 -8.15
N GLU A 77 1.70 -12.23 -8.94
CA GLU A 77 2.99 -12.74 -8.44
C GLU A 77 3.76 -11.66 -7.66
N GLU A 78 3.82 -10.44 -8.20
CA GLU A 78 4.45 -9.31 -7.53
C GLU A 78 3.71 -8.92 -6.25
N SER A 79 2.38 -8.87 -6.28
CA SER A 79 1.55 -8.63 -5.11
C SER A 79 1.78 -9.68 -4.04
N LEU A 80 1.90 -10.96 -4.40
CA LEU A 80 2.21 -12.03 -3.45
C LEU A 80 3.56 -11.81 -2.78
N LYS A 81 4.60 -11.51 -3.57
CA LYS A 81 5.95 -11.21 -3.07
C LYS A 81 5.95 -10.01 -2.13
N ASN A 82 5.29 -8.92 -2.51
CA ASN A 82 5.22 -7.70 -1.72
C ASN A 82 4.46 -7.92 -0.40
N ASN A 83 3.35 -8.66 -0.44
CA ASN A 83 2.61 -9.00 0.78
C ASN A 83 3.42 -9.94 1.70
N ALA A 84 4.19 -10.88 1.15
CA ALA A 84 5.08 -11.75 1.94
C ALA A 84 6.16 -10.95 2.66
N SER A 85 6.88 -10.07 1.94
CA SER A 85 7.88 -9.17 2.55
C SER A 85 7.25 -8.25 3.60
N LYS A 86 6.06 -7.72 3.32
CA LYS A 86 5.31 -6.89 4.28
C LYS A 86 4.94 -7.68 5.53
N LEU A 87 4.53 -8.94 5.39
CA LEU A 87 4.20 -9.80 6.53
C LEU A 87 5.41 -10.01 7.44
N ASP A 88 6.59 -10.24 6.88
CA ASP A 88 7.82 -10.45 7.64
C ASP A 88 8.22 -9.18 8.40
N TYR A 89 8.13 -8.01 7.73
CA TYR A 89 8.32 -6.71 8.38
C TYR A 89 7.33 -6.49 9.54
N LEU A 90 6.03 -6.70 9.31
CA LEU A 90 5.00 -6.51 10.35
C LEU A 90 5.18 -7.46 11.54
N LYS A 91 5.62 -8.71 11.31
CA LYS A 91 5.93 -9.65 12.39
C LYS A 91 7.12 -9.19 13.23
N GLN A 92 8.15 -8.65 12.58
CA GLN A 92 9.30 -8.11 13.28
C GLN A 92 8.91 -6.87 14.11
N GLU A 93 8.15 -5.95 13.53
CA GLU A 93 7.63 -4.77 14.24
C GLU A 93 6.73 -5.16 15.43
N LEU A 94 5.86 -6.15 15.26
CA LEU A 94 5.03 -6.67 16.35
C LEU A 94 5.88 -7.23 17.50
N LYS A 95 6.90 -8.03 17.18
CA LYS A 95 7.83 -8.56 18.18
C LYS A 95 8.53 -7.43 18.94
N ASP A 96 8.96 -6.40 18.23
CA ASP A 96 9.61 -5.24 18.81
C ASP A 96 8.65 -4.47 19.73
N LEU A 97 7.39 -4.22 19.32
CA LEU A 97 6.38 -3.60 20.19
C LEU A 97 6.01 -4.46 21.41
N GLU A 98 5.92 -5.78 21.28
CA GLU A 98 5.68 -6.67 22.42
C GLU A 98 6.81 -6.60 23.44
N THR A 99 8.06 -6.52 23.00
CA THR A 99 9.20 -6.36 23.91
C THR A 99 9.16 -5.00 24.62
N LEU A 100 8.77 -3.93 23.93
CA LEU A 100 8.55 -2.62 24.51
C LEU A 100 7.43 -2.67 25.56
N GLN A 101 6.31 -3.31 25.25
CA GLN A 101 5.19 -3.44 26.18
C GLN A 101 5.58 -4.19 27.47
N ARG A 102 6.38 -5.26 27.36
CA ARG A 102 6.89 -6.00 28.53
C ARG A 102 7.87 -5.18 29.36
N SER A 103 8.55 -4.22 28.76
CA SER A 103 9.53 -3.35 29.41
C SER A 103 8.89 -2.14 30.10
N VAL A 104 7.58 -1.93 29.92
CA VAL A 104 6.85 -0.86 30.62
C VAL A 104 6.88 -1.14 32.12
N ILE A 105 7.56 -0.27 32.87
CA ILE A 105 7.49 -0.27 34.32
C ILE A 105 6.28 0.57 34.72
N ILE A 106 5.39 0.02 35.57
CA ILE A 106 4.32 0.78 36.24
C ILE A 106 4.83 1.09 37.66
N PRO A 107 5.43 2.26 37.91
CA PRO A 107 6.14 2.46 39.15
C PRO A 107 5.25 3.09 40.24
N THR A 108 5.64 2.83 41.49
CA THR A 108 5.08 3.47 42.69
C THR A 108 5.58 4.92 42.86
N HIS A 109 6.75 5.27 42.32
CA HIS A 109 7.34 6.62 42.21
C HIS A 109 7.84 6.88 40.78
N THR A 110 7.94 8.13 40.32
CA THR A 110 8.37 8.44 38.95
C THR A 110 9.87 8.72 38.93
N GLU A 111 10.66 7.76 38.45
CA GLU A 111 12.09 7.95 38.17
C GLU A 111 12.30 8.59 36.80
N ILE A 112 13.09 9.66 36.76
CA ILE A 112 13.52 10.33 35.53
C ILE A 112 15.03 10.52 35.59
N LYS A 113 15.77 9.92 34.65
CA LYS A 113 17.20 10.19 34.49
C LYS A 113 17.38 11.13 33.30
N LEU A 114 17.99 12.30 33.48
CA LEU A 114 18.32 13.20 32.37
C LEU A 114 19.81 13.17 32.06
N TYR A 115 20.14 13.09 30.78
CA TYR A 115 21.50 13.21 30.28
C TYR A 115 21.82 14.65 29.93
N ASP A 116 23.03 15.12 30.22
CA ASP A 116 23.55 16.40 29.79
C ASP A 116 24.32 16.22 28.49
N LEU A 117 23.74 16.69 27.38
CA LEU A 117 24.34 16.56 26.04
C LEU A 117 25.65 17.33 25.90
N LYS A 118 25.95 18.31 26.77
CA LYS A 118 27.17 19.12 26.68
C LYS A 118 28.36 18.52 27.43
N ASN A 119 28.09 17.84 28.54
CA ASN A 119 29.12 17.38 29.47
C ASN A 119 29.21 15.84 29.54
N GLU A 120 28.36 15.12 28.80
CA GLU A 120 28.23 13.65 28.83
C GLU A 120 27.95 13.08 30.24
N GLU A 121 27.45 13.91 31.15
CA GLU A 121 27.04 13.50 32.50
C GLU A 121 25.56 13.15 32.55
N SER A 122 25.14 12.29 33.48
CA SER A 122 23.72 12.01 33.74
C SER A 122 23.32 12.35 35.16
N LYS A 123 22.12 12.91 35.34
CA LYS A 123 21.55 13.21 36.66
C LYS A 123 20.25 12.44 36.85
N ASP A 124 20.19 11.72 37.97
CA ASP A 124 19.03 10.93 38.37
C ASP A 124 18.10 11.78 39.24
N TYR A 125 16.82 11.80 38.88
CA TYR A 125 15.77 12.45 39.65
C TYR A 125 14.68 11.43 40.00
N GLU A 126 14.24 11.46 41.25
CA GLU A 126 13.12 10.66 41.73
C GLU A 126 12.02 11.58 42.23
N LEU A 127 10.83 11.51 41.62
CA LEU A 127 9.63 12.25 42.01
C LEU A 127 8.68 11.31 42.77
N ILE A 128 8.30 11.70 43.98
CA ILE A 128 7.55 10.84 44.90
C ILE A 128 6.07 11.18 44.80
N LYS A 129 5.23 10.18 44.49
CA LYS A 129 3.78 10.36 44.53
C LYS A 129 3.33 10.64 45.97
N VAL A 130 2.74 11.80 46.18
CA VAL A 130 2.11 12.21 47.44
C VAL A 130 0.98 11.24 47.78
N LYS A 131 0.93 10.75 49.03
CA LYS A 131 -0.14 9.83 49.46
C LYS A 131 -1.46 10.57 49.56
N GLU A 132 -2.55 10.00 49.02
CA GLU A 132 -3.88 10.55 49.21
C GLU A 132 -4.23 10.59 50.70
N VAL A 133 -4.74 11.75 51.13
CA VAL A 133 -5.15 11.97 52.52
C VAL A 133 -6.67 11.83 52.54
N GLU A 134 -7.16 10.69 53.05
CA GLU A 134 -8.61 10.48 53.22
C GLU A 134 -9.18 11.51 54.22
N PRO A 135 -10.41 12.01 53.98
CA PRO A 135 -11.08 12.91 54.92
C PRO A 135 -11.32 12.21 56.26
N LEU A 136 -11.05 12.92 57.35
CA LEU A 136 -11.30 12.44 58.71
C LEU A 136 -12.79 12.11 58.91
N LYS A 137 -13.08 10.98 59.55
CA LYS A 137 -14.44 10.57 59.94
C LYS A 137 -14.91 11.42 61.14
N GLU A 138 -16.21 11.67 61.28
CA GLU A 138 -16.80 12.53 62.33
C GLU A 138 -16.44 12.13 63.77
N ASN A 139 -16.01 10.87 64.00
CA ASN A 139 -15.67 10.32 65.32
C ASN A 139 -14.17 10.01 65.48
N ALA A 140 -13.30 10.69 64.72
CA ALA A 140 -11.88 10.37 64.68
C ALA A 140 -11.21 10.52 66.06
N SER A 141 -10.36 9.55 66.41
CA SER A 141 -9.57 9.60 67.65
C SER A 141 -8.52 10.71 67.59
N MET A 142 -8.14 11.28 68.75
CA MET A 142 -6.99 12.20 68.87
C MET A 142 -5.70 11.63 68.25
N SER A 143 -5.54 10.31 68.26
CA SER A 143 -4.42 9.62 67.60
C SER A 143 -4.51 9.67 66.07
N GLU A 144 -5.72 9.51 65.50
CA GLU A 144 -5.99 9.56 64.07
C GLU A 144 -5.80 11.00 63.52
N GLU A 145 -6.27 12.02 64.25
CA GLU A 145 -6.02 13.42 63.88
C GLU A 145 -4.52 13.77 63.82
N LEU A 146 -3.74 13.26 64.77
CA LEU A 146 -2.30 13.48 64.80
C LEU A 146 -1.60 12.82 63.60
N THR A 147 -2.01 11.61 63.23
CA THR A 147 -1.48 10.92 62.04
C THR A 147 -1.83 11.64 60.74
N HIS A 148 -3.05 12.16 60.63
CA HIS A 148 -3.50 12.92 59.47
C HIS A 148 -2.78 14.27 59.34
N LYS A 149 -2.52 14.97 60.45
CA LYS A 149 -1.67 16.19 60.45
C LYS A 149 -0.23 15.89 60.04
N LYS A 150 0.38 14.82 60.58
CA LYS A 150 1.74 14.39 60.20
C LYS A 150 1.83 14.02 58.71
N LEU A 151 0.84 13.31 58.18
CA LEU A 151 0.78 12.93 56.77
C LEU A 151 0.65 14.16 55.85
N LYS A 152 -0.19 15.13 56.21
CA LYS A 152 -0.31 16.40 55.47
C LYS A 152 1.00 17.19 55.43
N GLU A 153 1.73 17.25 56.55
CA GLU A 153 3.01 17.94 56.62
C GLU A 153 4.10 17.22 55.80
N GLN A 154 4.16 15.89 55.87
CA GLN A 154 5.03 15.08 55.02
C GLN A 154 4.74 15.29 53.53
N ASN A 155 3.45 15.28 53.16
CA ASN A 155 3.01 15.54 51.79
C ASN A 155 3.41 16.94 51.29
N LYS A 156 3.37 17.96 52.16
CA LYS A 156 3.82 19.32 51.83
C LYS A 156 5.33 19.37 51.57
N GLN A 157 6.13 18.73 52.42
CA GLN A 157 7.59 18.66 52.24
C GLN A 157 7.98 17.92 50.95
N ILE A 158 7.30 16.81 50.65
CA ILE A 158 7.48 16.07 49.39
C ILE A 158 7.14 16.96 48.19
N ALA A 159 6.03 17.69 48.24
CA ALA A 159 5.61 18.57 47.15
C ALA A 159 6.62 19.71 46.87
N GLU A 160 7.22 20.27 47.93
CA GLU A 160 8.24 21.32 47.80
C GLU A 160 9.54 20.78 47.20
N GLN A 161 10.00 19.62 47.66
CA GLN A 161 11.16 18.92 47.09
C GLN A 161 10.95 18.53 45.62
N ASP A 162 9.78 17.99 45.29
CA ASP A 162 9.44 17.59 43.92
C ASP A 162 9.33 18.80 42.98
N LYS A 163 8.88 19.95 43.50
CA LYS A 163 8.85 21.21 42.73
C LYS A 163 10.27 21.68 42.37
N GLU A 164 11.20 21.68 43.32
CA GLU A 164 12.59 22.04 43.07
C GLU A 164 13.27 21.10 42.06
N LYS A 165 13.06 19.78 42.23
CA LYS A 165 13.54 18.76 41.27
C LYS A 165 12.94 18.98 39.88
N LEU A 166 11.64 19.24 39.79
CA LEU A 166 10.96 19.48 38.51
C LEU A 166 11.49 20.73 37.80
N ASP A 167 11.75 21.81 38.53
CA ASP A 167 12.34 23.03 37.97
C ASP A 167 13.77 22.79 37.46
N ALA A 168 14.57 21.97 38.16
CA ALA A 168 15.89 21.56 37.71
C ALA A 168 15.82 20.71 36.43
N ILE A 169 14.91 19.74 36.38
CA ILE A 169 14.66 18.90 35.20
C ILE A 169 14.27 19.75 33.99
N LYS A 170 13.32 20.69 34.16
CA LYS A 170 12.87 21.59 33.09
C LYS A 170 14.01 22.43 32.51
N LYS A 171 14.88 22.96 33.38
CA LYS A 171 16.05 23.74 32.96
C LYS A 171 17.03 22.88 32.17
N GLN A 172 17.35 21.68 32.65
CA GLN A 172 18.26 20.77 31.95
C GLN A 172 17.69 20.34 30.59
N PHE A 173 16.42 19.95 30.55
CA PHE A 173 15.73 19.56 29.32
C PHE A 173 15.77 20.67 28.25
N ALA A 174 15.50 21.92 28.64
CA ALA A 174 15.59 23.06 27.74
C ALA A 174 17.02 23.29 27.23
N SER A 175 18.04 23.12 28.08
CA SER A 175 19.45 23.19 27.68
C SER A 175 19.81 22.11 26.66
N ASN A 176 19.32 20.88 26.86
CA ASN A 176 19.53 19.77 25.93
C ASN A 176 18.92 20.05 24.56
N LEU A 177 17.69 20.56 24.51
CA LEU A 177 17.02 20.91 23.24
C LEU A 177 17.72 22.04 22.49
N ASN A 178 18.28 23.02 23.21
CA ASN A 178 19.12 24.05 22.60
C ASN A 178 20.42 23.48 22.01
N THR A 179 20.97 22.44 22.62
CA THR A 179 22.18 21.76 22.12
C THR A 179 21.83 20.92 20.88
N LEU A 180 20.74 20.17 20.94
CA LEU A 180 20.18 19.40 19.82
C LEU A 180 19.85 20.29 18.60
N PHE A 181 19.47 21.54 18.81
CA PHE A 181 19.22 22.46 17.71
C PHE A 181 20.48 22.72 16.85
N VAL A 182 21.64 22.79 17.49
CA VAL A 182 22.93 23.11 16.85
C VAL A 182 23.52 21.89 16.14
N ASN A 183 23.28 20.69 16.65
CA ASN A 183 23.87 19.46 16.13
C ASN A 183 22.84 18.71 15.26
N GLU A 184 23.16 18.45 13.99
CA GLU A 184 22.29 17.73 13.06
C GLU A 184 22.74 16.28 12.88
N GLU A 185 21.81 15.38 12.60
CA GLU A 185 22.06 13.99 12.16
C GLU A 185 22.78 13.10 13.18
N GLU A 186 22.64 13.40 14.47
CA GLU A 186 23.18 12.59 15.57
C GLU A 186 22.05 12.12 16.50
N ASP A 187 22.18 10.88 16.99
CA ASP A 187 21.31 10.30 18.00
C ASP A 187 21.79 10.65 19.40
N TYR A 188 20.97 11.39 20.14
CA TYR A 188 21.27 11.77 21.52
C TYR A 188 20.39 11.04 22.50
N LYS A 189 21.00 10.36 23.47
CA LYS A 189 20.30 9.84 24.65
C LYS A 189 19.83 11.02 25.49
N LEU A 190 18.51 11.24 25.55
CA LEU A 190 17.92 12.42 26.18
C LEU A 190 17.56 12.17 27.65
N LEU A 191 16.79 11.11 27.90
CA LEU A 191 16.35 10.76 29.24
C LEU A 191 15.96 9.28 29.37
N GLU A 192 15.90 8.76 30.60
CA GLU A 192 15.24 7.51 30.93
C GLU A 192 13.94 7.77 31.69
N TYR A 193 12.85 7.10 31.30
CA TYR A 193 11.52 7.27 31.89
C TYR A 193 10.68 5.99 31.75
N LYS A 194 10.07 5.54 32.86
CA LYS A 194 9.17 4.35 32.91
C LYS A 194 9.73 3.07 32.27
N GLY A 195 11.02 2.83 32.39
CA GLY A 195 11.70 1.65 31.82
C GLY A 195 12.22 1.84 30.39
N PHE A 196 12.01 3.03 29.80
CA PHE A 196 12.49 3.36 28.46
C PHE A 196 13.65 4.35 28.49
N VAL A 197 14.59 4.14 27.59
CA VAL A 197 15.54 5.15 27.13
C VAL A 197 14.90 5.92 25.99
N VAL A 198 14.85 7.24 26.11
CA VAL A 198 14.36 8.15 25.07
C VAL A 198 15.57 8.74 24.35
N ASN A 199 15.67 8.45 23.06
CA ASN A 199 16.66 9.06 22.19
C ASN A 199 16.01 10.17 21.35
N ALA A 200 16.79 11.17 21.00
CA ALA A 200 16.38 12.28 20.16
C ALA A 200 17.25 12.30 18.90
N TYR A 201 16.60 12.27 17.74
CA TYR A 201 17.24 12.40 16.45
C TYR A 201 16.75 13.68 15.77
N LYS A 202 17.68 14.55 15.38
CA LYS A 202 17.35 15.82 14.74
C LYS A 202 17.79 15.81 13.28
N THR A 203 16.83 16.09 12.42
CA THR A 203 17.06 16.44 11.02
C THR A 203 16.88 17.95 10.83
N LYS A 204 17.18 18.44 9.63
CA LYS A 204 16.95 19.84 9.25
C LYS A 204 15.52 20.34 9.50
N TYR A 205 14.51 19.46 9.36
CA TYR A 205 13.10 19.85 9.36
C TYR A 205 12.29 19.30 10.52
N GLN A 206 12.82 18.33 11.26
CA GLN A 206 12.09 17.70 12.35
C GLN A 206 13.02 17.12 13.41
N VAL A 207 12.51 17.05 14.63
CA VAL A 207 13.06 16.25 15.72
C VAL A 207 12.13 15.08 15.96
N GLU A 208 12.69 13.89 16.01
CA GLU A 208 12.01 12.64 16.31
C GLU A 208 12.54 12.09 17.63
N PHE A 209 11.64 11.66 18.50
CA PHE A 209 12.02 10.98 19.73
C PHE A 209 11.62 9.51 19.66
N SER A 210 12.60 8.63 19.84
CA SER A 210 12.42 7.18 19.86
C SER A 210 12.53 6.64 21.28
N LEU A 211 11.78 5.59 21.56
CA LEU A 211 11.78 4.86 22.83
C LEU A 211 12.47 3.52 22.62
N SER A 212 13.44 3.21 23.46
CA SER A 212 14.11 1.91 23.50
C SER A 212 13.97 1.28 24.88
N PRO A 213 13.71 -0.03 25.00
CA PRO A 213 13.79 -0.72 26.29
C PRO A 213 15.16 -0.52 26.93
N LYS A 214 15.21 -0.27 28.24
CA LYS A 214 16.49 -0.18 28.96
C LYS A 214 17.34 -1.45 28.83
N ASP A 215 16.68 -2.61 28.80
CA ASP A 215 17.34 -3.91 28.72
C ASP A 215 17.73 -4.31 27.28
N ASN A 216 17.21 -3.61 26.27
CA ASN A 216 17.49 -3.91 24.87
C ASN A 216 17.53 -2.63 24.01
N PRO A 217 18.69 -1.95 23.92
CA PRO A 217 18.82 -0.69 23.20
C PRO A 217 18.73 -0.83 21.67
N ASN A 218 18.76 -2.06 21.14
CA ASN A 218 18.68 -2.30 19.69
C ASN A 218 17.25 -2.14 19.15
N ILE A 219 16.25 -2.10 20.03
CA ILE A 219 14.86 -1.93 19.66
C ILE A 219 14.51 -0.47 19.86
N ALA A 220 14.26 0.25 18.77
CA ALA A 220 13.82 1.63 18.79
C ALA A 220 12.41 1.72 18.19
N TYR A 221 11.49 2.31 18.95
CA TYR A 221 10.15 2.64 18.48
C TYR A 221 9.95 4.15 18.50
N SER A 222 9.57 4.71 17.36
CA SER A 222 9.31 6.14 17.22
C SER A 222 7.80 6.40 17.08
N PRO A 223 7.11 6.82 18.16
CA PRO A 223 5.70 7.13 18.09
C PRO A 223 5.44 8.35 17.21
N SER A 224 4.40 8.31 16.38
CA SER A 224 4.05 9.42 15.49
C SER A 224 3.75 10.75 16.21
N ASN A 225 3.28 10.69 17.46
CA ASN A 225 3.02 11.87 18.29
C ASN A 225 4.27 12.47 18.94
N MET A 226 5.43 11.82 18.77
CA MET A 226 6.75 12.25 19.24
C MET A 226 7.62 12.81 18.11
N ILE A 227 7.00 13.16 16.97
CA ILE A 227 7.67 13.87 15.87
C ILE A 227 7.26 15.34 15.92
N TYR A 228 8.25 16.22 15.97
CA TYR A 228 8.09 17.66 15.98
C TYR A 228 8.67 18.22 14.70
N LYS A 229 7.81 18.79 13.84
CA LYS A 229 8.21 19.37 12.56
C LYS A 229 8.35 20.88 12.70
N ASN A 230 9.32 21.44 12.00
CA ASN A 230 9.42 22.88 11.83
C ASN A 230 8.20 23.35 11.01
N ASP A 231 7.49 24.36 11.50
CA ASP A 231 6.33 24.91 10.80
C ASP A 231 6.81 25.64 9.54
N THR A 232 6.36 25.18 8.37
CA THR A 232 6.70 25.72 7.05
C THR A 232 6.43 27.22 6.88
N GLY A 233 5.65 27.84 7.78
CA GLY A 233 5.41 29.29 7.80
C GLY A 233 6.64 30.14 8.18
N ASN A 234 7.62 29.58 8.90
CA ASN A 234 8.87 30.25 9.26
C ASN A 234 10.06 29.52 8.63
N MET A 235 10.28 29.74 7.34
CA MET A 235 11.34 29.14 6.51
C MET A 235 12.80 29.51 6.91
N PHE A 236 13.03 30.22 8.02
CA PHE A 236 14.37 30.65 8.39
C PHE A 236 15.12 29.57 9.18
N SER A 237 16.32 29.19 8.71
CA SER A 237 17.19 28.16 9.29
C SER A 237 17.73 28.49 10.69
N SER A 238 17.51 29.70 11.19
CA SER A 238 17.91 30.15 12.53
C SER A 238 16.82 29.98 13.59
N TYR A 239 15.62 29.52 13.22
CA TYR A 239 14.52 29.32 14.17
C TYR A 239 14.71 28.05 15.00
N ASN A 240 14.91 28.21 16.31
CA ASN A 240 15.05 27.10 17.24
C ASN A 240 13.68 26.51 17.62
N PHE A 241 13.09 25.73 16.71
CA PHE A 241 11.83 25.03 16.96
C PHE A 241 11.97 23.97 18.08
N CYS A 242 13.18 23.45 18.32
CA CYS A 242 13.44 22.54 19.44
C CYS A 242 13.14 23.23 20.79
N GLY A 243 13.47 24.52 20.91
CA GLY A 243 13.23 25.33 22.10
C GLY A 243 11.75 25.53 22.45
N GLU A 244 10.82 25.27 21.53
CA GLU A 244 9.37 25.35 21.79
C GLU A 244 8.83 24.10 22.49
N ILE A 245 9.60 23.01 22.50
CA ILE A 245 9.20 21.74 23.11
C ILE A 245 9.25 21.90 24.63
N LYS A 246 8.08 22.18 25.22
CA LYS A 246 7.91 22.27 26.68
C LYS A 246 7.94 20.87 27.29
N PHE A 247 8.71 20.71 28.37
CA PHE A 247 8.85 19.44 29.09
C PHE A 247 7.50 18.83 29.51
N ASP A 248 6.57 19.63 30.04
CA ASP A 248 5.25 19.13 30.45
C ASP A 248 4.42 18.58 29.27
N GLY A 249 4.53 19.22 28.10
CA GLY A 249 3.86 18.79 26.88
C GLY A 249 4.52 17.55 26.28
N PHE A 250 5.84 17.49 26.33
CA PHE A 250 6.64 16.34 25.94
C PHE A 250 6.30 15.10 26.78
N LEU A 251 6.32 15.20 28.12
CA LEU A 251 5.97 14.10 29.00
C LEU A 251 4.54 13.59 28.77
N LYS A 252 3.56 14.50 28.56
CA LYS A 252 2.19 14.10 28.24
C LYS A 252 2.10 13.32 26.92
N ARG A 253 2.85 13.72 25.89
CA ARG A 253 2.90 12.99 24.61
C ARG A 253 3.58 11.63 24.80
N LEU A 254 4.63 11.57 25.59
CA LEU A 254 5.35 10.34 25.88
C LEU A 254 4.47 9.36 26.68
N ASP A 255 3.77 9.83 27.73
CA ASP A 255 2.78 9.05 28.46
C ASP A 255 1.69 8.53 27.53
N ASN A 256 1.15 9.38 26.64
CA ASN A 256 0.17 8.98 25.65
C ASN A 256 0.71 7.94 24.66
N ALA A 257 2.00 7.97 24.33
CA ALA A 257 2.62 6.98 23.46
C ALA A 257 2.71 5.62 24.18
N ILE A 258 3.15 5.61 25.44
CA ILE A 258 3.25 4.40 26.26
C ILE A 258 1.87 3.80 26.50
N THR A 259 0.86 4.60 26.86
CA THR A 259 -0.49 4.09 27.15
C THR A 259 -1.19 3.51 25.93
N LYS A 260 -0.85 3.99 24.72
CA LYS A 260 -1.40 3.50 23.44
C LYS A 260 -0.61 2.34 22.82
N LEU A 261 0.49 1.90 23.42
CA LEU A 261 1.23 0.72 22.93
C LEU A 261 0.33 -0.52 22.74
N PRO A 262 -0.58 -0.88 23.67
CA PRO A 262 -1.45 -2.04 23.48
C PRO A 262 -2.42 -1.88 22.30
N GLU A 263 -2.94 -0.67 22.07
CA GLU A 263 -3.79 -0.37 20.92
C GLU A 263 -3.02 -0.52 19.61
N LYS A 264 -1.76 -0.06 19.58
CA LYS A 264 -0.87 -0.19 18.41
C LYS A 264 -0.51 -1.63 18.10
N ILE A 265 -0.26 -2.45 19.11
CA ILE A 265 -0.04 -3.90 18.95
C ILE A 265 -1.27 -4.53 18.29
N LYS A 266 -2.48 -4.23 18.80
CA LYS A 266 -3.73 -4.72 18.22
C LYS A 266 -3.96 -4.26 16.77
N GLU A 267 -3.63 -3.01 16.44
CA GLU A 267 -3.67 -2.51 15.06
C GLU A 267 -2.72 -3.30 14.14
N LEU A 268 -1.50 -3.59 14.59
CA LEU A 268 -0.55 -4.42 13.83
C LEU A 268 -1.03 -5.86 13.68
N GLU A 269 -1.59 -6.48 14.72
CA GLU A 269 -2.19 -7.82 14.65
C GLU A 269 -3.27 -7.90 13.56
N ASN A 270 -4.18 -6.93 13.52
CA ASN A 270 -5.21 -6.84 12.47
C ASN A 270 -4.57 -6.64 11.08
N SER A 271 -3.51 -5.82 10.98
CA SER A 271 -2.80 -5.63 9.70
C SER A 271 -2.10 -6.93 9.24
N ILE A 272 -1.58 -7.73 10.18
CA ILE A 272 -0.98 -9.03 9.91
C ILE A 272 -2.04 -10.02 9.40
N GLU A 273 -3.21 -10.06 10.05
CA GLU A 273 -4.32 -10.92 9.64
C GLU A 273 -4.78 -10.60 8.21
N THR A 274 -5.08 -9.33 7.93
CA THR A 274 -5.46 -8.88 6.58
C THR A 274 -4.38 -9.17 5.53
N THR A 275 -3.11 -9.04 5.89
CA THR A 275 -1.99 -9.37 4.99
C THR A 275 -1.91 -10.88 4.73
N LYS A 276 -2.16 -11.73 5.73
CA LYS A 276 -2.23 -13.20 5.56
C LYS A 276 -3.40 -13.61 4.67
N GLU A 277 -4.56 -12.97 4.79
CA GLU A 277 -5.70 -13.20 3.91
C GLU A 277 -5.35 -12.85 2.46
N ASN A 278 -4.69 -11.70 2.24
CA ASN A 278 -4.22 -11.29 0.92
C ASN A 278 -3.21 -12.28 0.34
N ILE A 279 -2.22 -12.73 1.14
CA ILE A 279 -1.26 -13.76 0.72
C ILE A 279 -2.02 -15.02 0.30
N SER A 280 -2.99 -15.48 1.09
CA SER A 280 -3.78 -16.67 0.77
C SER A 280 -4.56 -16.50 -0.54
N LYS A 281 -5.16 -15.33 -0.76
CA LYS A 281 -5.86 -14.99 -2.00
C LYS A 281 -4.91 -15.00 -3.21
N TYR A 282 -3.80 -14.29 -3.15
CA TYR A 282 -2.85 -14.21 -4.26
C TYR A 282 -2.13 -15.53 -4.50
N THR A 283 -1.85 -16.31 -3.46
CA THR A 283 -1.30 -17.67 -3.58
C THR A 283 -2.22 -18.53 -4.44
N ARG A 284 -3.54 -18.55 -4.16
CA ARG A 284 -4.50 -19.29 -4.99
C ARG A 284 -4.52 -18.84 -6.44
N LEU A 285 -4.47 -17.52 -6.70
CA LEU A 285 -4.47 -16.95 -8.05
C LEU A 285 -3.18 -17.30 -8.82
N VAL A 286 -2.04 -17.31 -8.13
CA VAL A 286 -0.74 -17.66 -8.71
C VAL A 286 -0.63 -19.17 -8.93
N GLU A 287 -1.05 -20.00 -7.98
CA GLU A 287 -1.00 -21.46 -8.09
C GLU A 287 -1.85 -22.01 -9.25
N GLN A 288 -2.97 -21.36 -9.56
CA GLN A 288 -3.85 -21.80 -10.64
C GLN A 288 -3.14 -21.78 -12.01
N LYS A 289 -2.11 -20.93 -12.24
CA LYS A 289 -1.33 -20.76 -13.49
C LYS A 289 -2.07 -21.21 -14.77
N LEU A 290 -3.30 -20.74 -14.95
CA LEU A 290 -4.11 -21.15 -16.08
C LEU A 290 -3.50 -20.54 -17.35
N PRO A 291 -3.35 -21.30 -18.45
CA PRO A 291 -3.00 -20.70 -19.72
C PRO A 291 -4.11 -19.76 -20.18
N TYR A 292 -3.78 -18.77 -21.01
CA TYR A 292 -4.79 -17.87 -21.57
C TYR A 292 -5.90 -18.69 -22.27
N PRO A 293 -7.18 -18.56 -21.87
CA PRO A 293 -8.24 -19.47 -22.32
C PRO A 293 -8.45 -19.53 -23.84
N ARG A 294 -8.06 -18.48 -24.57
CA ARG A 294 -8.20 -18.37 -26.03
C ARG A 294 -6.84 -18.37 -26.73
N LEU A 295 -5.81 -18.94 -26.12
CA LEU A 295 -4.47 -18.98 -26.69
C LEU A 295 -4.45 -19.70 -28.05
N GLU A 296 -5.13 -20.84 -28.16
CA GLU A 296 -5.23 -21.61 -29.40
C GLU A 296 -5.93 -20.80 -30.50
N TYR A 297 -6.97 -20.05 -30.14
CA TYR A 297 -7.67 -19.18 -31.06
C TYR A 297 -6.79 -18.03 -31.56
N LEU A 298 -6.05 -17.37 -30.66
CA LEU A 298 -5.08 -16.34 -31.03
C LEU A 298 -3.99 -16.89 -31.98
N GLN A 299 -3.49 -18.10 -31.73
CA GLN A 299 -2.52 -18.76 -32.60
C GLN A 299 -3.13 -19.10 -33.97
N ALA A 300 -4.38 -19.56 -34.01
CA ALA A 300 -5.10 -19.85 -35.24
C ALA A 300 -5.35 -18.59 -36.07
N LEU A 301 -5.73 -17.47 -35.43
CA LEU A 301 -5.88 -16.17 -36.10
C LEU A 301 -4.57 -15.70 -36.76
N LYS A 302 -3.44 -15.80 -36.04
CA LYS A 302 -2.12 -15.45 -36.57
C LYS A 302 -1.73 -16.32 -37.77
N LEU A 303 -2.04 -17.61 -37.71
CA LEU A 303 -1.77 -18.53 -38.82
C LEU A 303 -2.65 -18.19 -40.03
N ASP A 304 -3.94 -17.95 -39.82
CA ASP A 304 -4.88 -17.58 -40.87
C ASP A 304 -4.42 -16.27 -41.56
N HIS A 305 -4.09 -15.23 -40.78
CA HIS A 305 -3.57 -13.96 -41.32
C HIS A 305 -2.30 -14.15 -42.16
N LYS A 306 -1.36 -14.99 -41.71
CA LYS A 306 -0.16 -15.34 -42.47
C LYS A 306 -0.50 -16.03 -43.80
N THR A 307 -1.35 -17.06 -43.77
CA THR A 307 -1.73 -17.79 -44.99
C THR A 307 -2.45 -16.89 -46.00
N LEU A 308 -3.32 -16.01 -45.52
CA LEU A 308 -4.03 -15.04 -46.34
C LEU A 308 -3.07 -14.03 -46.99
N THR A 309 -2.11 -13.51 -46.21
CA THR A 309 -1.09 -12.58 -46.72
C THR A 309 -0.21 -13.24 -47.78
N ASP A 310 0.17 -14.51 -47.58
CA ASP A 310 0.94 -15.28 -48.56
C ASP A 310 0.14 -15.52 -49.85
N ASP A 311 -1.16 -15.81 -49.75
CA ASP A 311 -2.06 -15.97 -50.90
C ASP A 311 -2.24 -14.66 -51.67
N LEU A 312 -2.46 -13.54 -50.98
CA LEU A 312 -2.53 -12.21 -51.59
C LEU A 312 -1.21 -11.85 -52.30
N ALA A 313 -0.06 -12.18 -51.71
CA ALA A 313 1.24 -11.95 -52.33
C ALA A 313 1.46 -12.80 -53.60
N LYS A 314 0.95 -14.04 -53.63
CA LYS A 314 1.00 -14.91 -54.81
C LYS A 314 0.05 -14.44 -55.91
N MET A 315 -1.17 -14.03 -55.58
CA MET A 315 -2.11 -13.42 -56.54
C MET A 315 -1.55 -12.14 -57.18
N GLY A 316 -0.75 -11.37 -56.43
CA GLY A 316 -0.07 -10.20 -56.96
C GLY A 316 1.00 -10.53 -58.02
N LYS A 317 1.55 -11.75 -58.01
CA LYS A 317 2.61 -12.22 -58.93
C LYS A 317 2.07 -13.08 -60.06
N ASP A 318 1.05 -13.89 -59.80
CA ASP A 318 0.41 -14.81 -60.73
C ASP A 318 -1.11 -14.57 -60.74
N ARG A 319 -1.62 -14.14 -61.90
CA ARG A 319 -3.05 -13.82 -62.10
C ARG A 319 -3.93 -15.06 -62.16
N ASP A 320 -3.36 -16.22 -62.46
CA ASP A 320 -4.08 -17.49 -62.57
C ASP A 320 -4.05 -18.29 -61.26
N TYR A 321 -3.30 -17.79 -60.25
CA TYR A 321 -3.23 -18.40 -58.93
C TYR A 321 -4.59 -18.39 -58.23
N LYS A 322 -5.00 -19.56 -57.73
CA LYS A 322 -6.21 -19.72 -56.91
C LYS A 322 -5.84 -19.80 -55.43
N PRO A 323 -6.33 -18.87 -54.60
CA PRO A 323 -6.15 -18.90 -53.15
C PRO A 323 -6.65 -20.20 -52.53
N VAL A 324 -5.92 -20.70 -51.53
CA VAL A 324 -6.26 -21.91 -50.77
C VAL A 324 -6.72 -21.55 -49.36
N PHE A 325 -6.79 -20.25 -49.04
CA PHE A 325 -7.21 -19.74 -47.74
C PHE A 325 -8.50 -20.40 -47.22
N ASN A 326 -8.37 -21.09 -46.09
CA ASN A 326 -9.47 -21.70 -45.35
C ASN A 326 -9.25 -21.40 -43.85
N PRO A 327 -10.10 -20.54 -43.23
CA PRO A 327 -9.86 -20.01 -41.90
C PRO A 327 -10.05 -21.07 -40.81
N LYS A 328 -8.94 -21.50 -40.18
CA LYS A 328 -8.96 -22.46 -39.07
C LYS A 328 -9.44 -21.82 -37.77
N SER A 329 -9.22 -20.52 -37.60
CA SER A 329 -9.66 -19.75 -36.43
C SER A 329 -11.17 -19.85 -36.19
N LYS A 330 -11.99 -19.92 -37.25
CA LYS A 330 -13.45 -20.07 -37.16
C LYS A 330 -13.87 -21.43 -36.60
N GLU A 331 -13.12 -22.48 -36.89
CA GLU A 331 -13.36 -23.82 -36.35
C GLU A 331 -12.95 -23.88 -34.87
N VAL A 332 -11.77 -23.35 -34.54
CA VAL A 332 -11.28 -23.26 -33.15
C VAL A 332 -12.27 -22.47 -32.28
N LEU A 333 -12.78 -21.34 -32.78
CA LEU A 333 -13.75 -20.52 -32.04
C LEU A 333 -15.07 -21.27 -31.80
N LYS A 334 -15.55 -22.04 -32.77
CA LYS A 334 -16.77 -22.87 -32.61
C LYS A 334 -16.57 -23.94 -31.54
N ASN A 335 -15.43 -24.62 -31.56
CA ASN A 335 -15.12 -25.66 -30.58
C ASN A 335 -15.02 -25.09 -29.17
N LEU A 336 -14.31 -23.97 -28.99
CA LEU A 336 -14.23 -23.26 -27.70
C LEU A 336 -15.61 -22.84 -27.16
N ASN A 337 -16.49 -22.34 -28.03
CA ASN A 337 -17.84 -21.95 -27.63
C ASN A 337 -18.72 -23.17 -27.29
N ALA A 338 -18.54 -24.30 -27.98
CA ALA A 338 -19.24 -25.54 -27.68
C ALA A 338 -18.79 -26.14 -26.34
N GLU A 339 -17.48 -26.16 -26.06
CA GLU A 339 -16.90 -26.58 -24.80
C GLU A 339 -17.40 -25.72 -23.63
N LYS A 340 -17.40 -24.39 -23.81
CA LYS A 340 -17.95 -23.47 -22.81
C LYS A 340 -19.43 -23.70 -22.53
N ARG A 341 -20.22 -24.06 -23.54
CA ARG A 341 -21.64 -24.40 -23.36
C ARG A 341 -21.81 -25.73 -22.64
N ALA A 342 -20.97 -26.73 -22.93
CA ALA A 342 -21.00 -28.02 -22.26
C ALA A 342 -20.64 -27.89 -20.78
N SER A 343 -19.60 -27.13 -20.43
CA SER A 343 -19.19 -26.91 -19.04
C SER A 343 -20.29 -26.23 -18.20
N LEU A 344 -21.00 -25.24 -18.77
CA LEU A 344 -22.13 -24.57 -18.10
C LEU A 344 -23.30 -25.52 -17.82
N VAL A 345 -23.56 -26.47 -18.73
CA VAL A 345 -24.64 -27.46 -18.57
C VAL A 345 -24.29 -28.48 -17.48
N ASP A 346 -23.02 -28.86 -17.34
CA ASP A 346 -22.59 -29.80 -16.31
C ASP A 346 -22.53 -29.17 -14.91
N GLU A 347 -22.08 -27.91 -14.77
CA GLU A 347 -22.20 -27.14 -13.51
C GLU A 347 -23.67 -27.00 -13.05
N SER A 348 -24.60 -26.80 -14.00
CA SER A 348 -26.04 -26.73 -13.73
C SER A 348 -26.62 -28.06 -13.22
N LYS A 349 -26.06 -29.19 -13.68
CA LYS A 349 -26.46 -30.54 -13.23
C LYS A 349 -25.87 -30.89 -11.88
N GLU A 350 -24.64 -30.46 -11.58
CA GLU A 350 -24.03 -30.67 -10.26
C GLU A 350 -24.73 -29.86 -9.15
N GLN A 351 -25.17 -28.63 -9.45
CA GLN A 351 -25.99 -27.84 -8.51
C GLN A 351 -27.42 -28.40 -8.34
N GLY A 352 -27.93 -29.19 -9.30
CA GLY A 352 -29.24 -29.84 -9.26
C GLY A 352 -29.39 -31.01 -8.29
N VAL A 353 -28.31 -31.49 -7.65
CA VAL A 353 -28.36 -32.61 -6.69
C VAL A 353 -28.64 -32.16 -5.25
N LYS A 354 -28.80 -30.84 -4.99
CA LYS A 354 -29.33 -30.32 -3.73
C LYS A 354 -30.53 -29.39 -3.95
N GLY A 355 -31.72 -29.99 -3.96
CA GLY A 355 -32.94 -29.32 -3.45
C GLY A 355 -34.05 -28.99 -4.45
N ASN A 356 -35.04 -29.88 -4.48
CA ASN A 356 -36.50 -29.67 -4.60
C ASN A 356 -37.11 -28.68 -5.63
N THR A 357 -37.79 -29.28 -6.62
CA THR A 357 -39.08 -28.92 -7.26
C THR A 357 -39.58 -27.46 -7.25
N LYS A 358 -39.72 -26.87 -8.44
CA LYS A 358 -41.00 -26.42 -9.01
C LYS A 358 -40.89 -26.03 -10.51
N SER A 359 -41.83 -26.59 -11.27
CA SER A 359 -42.38 -26.26 -12.61
C SER A 359 -41.61 -25.32 -13.55
N HIS A 360 -41.31 -25.89 -14.73
CA HIS A 360 -41.24 -25.25 -16.04
C HIS A 360 -42.35 -24.20 -16.23
N ASP A 361 -41.98 -22.95 -16.46
CA ASP A 361 -42.24 -22.22 -17.72
C ASP A 361 -41.65 -20.79 -17.61
N GLU A 362 -41.13 -20.29 -18.74
CA GLU A 362 -40.60 -18.92 -18.98
C GLU A 362 -39.23 -18.53 -18.40
N ILE A 363 -38.11 -19.08 -18.92
CA ILE A 363 -36.80 -18.38 -18.86
C ILE A 363 -35.98 -18.59 -20.14
N GLU A 364 -36.22 -17.74 -21.14
CA GLU A 364 -35.23 -17.16 -22.07
C GLU A 364 -35.75 -15.74 -22.38
N PRO A 365 -34.93 -14.67 -22.54
CA PRO A 365 -33.46 -14.55 -22.56
C PRO A 365 -32.98 -13.49 -21.54
N ALA A 366 -32.46 -13.91 -20.38
CA ALA A 366 -32.00 -12.95 -19.35
C ALA A 366 -30.57 -13.19 -18.85
N THR A 367 -29.89 -14.25 -19.29
CA THR A 367 -28.57 -14.65 -18.75
C THR A 367 -27.38 -14.16 -19.59
N GLU A 368 -27.57 -13.86 -20.88
CA GLU A 368 -26.50 -13.28 -21.72
C GLU A 368 -26.15 -11.83 -21.32
N GLN A 369 -27.11 -11.05 -20.80
CA GLN A 369 -26.86 -9.67 -20.37
C GLN A 369 -26.20 -9.55 -18.98
N VAL A 370 -26.15 -10.62 -18.19
CA VAL A 370 -25.68 -10.55 -16.80
C VAL A 370 -24.16 -10.75 -16.71
N ILE A 371 -23.58 -11.62 -17.53
CA ILE A 371 -22.14 -11.92 -17.50
C ILE A 371 -21.32 -10.84 -18.22
N GLU A 372 -21.79 -10.30 -19.35
CA GLU A 372 -21.13 -9.14 -19.98
C GLU A 372 -21.20 -7.90 -19.09
N LYS A 373 -22.32 -7.70 -18.35
CA LYS A 373 -22.41 -6.64 -17.33
C LYS A 373 -21.51 -6.86 -16.13
N GLU A 374 -21.16 -8.10 -15.76
CA GLU A 374 -20.25 -8.37 -14.64
C GLU A 374 -18.77 -8.22 -15.02
N ILE A 375 -18.38 -8.56 -16.25
CA ILE A 375 -17.03 -8.29 -16.77
C ILE A 375 -16.83 -6.78 -16.97
N GLU A 376 -17.84 -6.06 -17.46
CA GLU A 376 -17.82 -4.60 -17.59
C GLU A 376 -17.87 -3.89 -16.23
N LYS A 377 -18.58 -4.45 -15.22
CA LYS A 377 -18.50 -4.00 -13.81
C LYS A 377 -17.14 -4.28 -13.17
N GLY A 378 -16.52 -5.42 -13.45
CA GLY A 378 -15.16 -5.75 -13.03
C GLY A 378 -14.15 -4.73 -13.56
N ALA A 379 -14.26 -4.36 -14.83
CA ALA A 379 -13.47 -3.28 -15.43
C ALA A 379 -13.77 -1.90 -14.80
N LYS A 380 -15.03 -1.55 -14.54
CA LYS A 380 -15.42 -0.29 -13.87
C LYS A 380 -14.97 -0.17 -12.41
N ILE A 381 -14.89 -1.29 -11.68
CA ILE A 381 -14.44 -1.32 -10.27
C ILE A 381 -12.92 -1.10 -10.19
N ILE A 382 -12.14 -1.54 -11.19
CA ILE A 382 -10.70 -1.24 -11.30
C ILE A 382 -10.49 0.26 -11.56
N TYR A 383 -11.29 0.87 -12.44
CA TYR A 383 -11.20 2.31 -12.75
C TYR A 383 -11.50 3.25 -11.57
N SER A 384 -12.35 2.84 -10.63
CA SER A 384 -12.77 3.69 -9.50
C SER A 384 -11.88 3.54 -8.25
N LYS A 385 -11.20 2.40 -8.08
CA LYS A 385 -10.31 2.17 -6.93
C LYS A 385 -8.90 2.74 -7.13
N GLU A 386 -8.43 2.86 -8.37
CA GLU A 386 -7.12 3.48 -8.68
C GLU A 386 -7.08 5.00 -8.52
N VAL A 387 -8.22 5.69 -8.46
CA VAL A 387 -8.26 7.14 -8.17
C VAL A 387 -7.86 7.43 -6.71
N ALA A 388 -7.89 6.42 -5.83
CA ALA A 388 -7.60 6.61 -4.40
C ALA A 388 -6.15 6.29 -3.99
N THR A 389 -5.31 5.66 -4.83
CA THR A 389 -4.02 5.10 -4.34
C THR A 389 -2.77 5.38 -5.18
N THR A 390 -2.79 6.25 -6.19
CA THR A 390 -1.54 6.62 -6.90
C THR A 390 -1.28 8.11 -6.84
N ASN A 391 -0.77 8.57 -5.69
CA ASN A 391 0.20 9.67 -5.69
C ASN A 391 1.58 9.03 -5.90
N ASN A 392 2.26 9.50 -6.94
CA ASN A 392 3.69 9.35 -7.23
C ASN A 392 4.28 7.94 -7.22
N VAL A 393 4.50 7.38 -8.42
CA VAL A 393 5.83 6.90 -8.82
C VAL A 393 5.96 7.06 -10.34
N ASP A 394 6.75 8.04 -10.77
CA ASP A 394 7.24 8.15 -12.16
C ASP A 394 8.33 7.09 -12.37
N TYR A 395 8.22 6.28 -13.43
CA TYR A 395 9.30 5.43 -13.90
C TYR A 395 9.77 5.94 -15.27
N TYR A 396 11.00 6.47 -15.29
CA TYR A 396 11.78 6.65 -16.52
C TYR A 396 12.53 5.34 -16.81
N GLU A 397 12.30 4.75 -17.98
CA GLU A 397 13.19 3.77 -18.57
C GLU A 397 14.37 4.49 -19.24
N ASN A 398 15.60 4.10 -18.91
CA ASN A 398 16.78 4.38 -19.71
C ASN A 398 17.51 3.05 -19.96
N GLU A 399 17.30 2.48 -21.14
CA GLU A 399 18.20 1.51 -21.73
C GLU A 399 19.29 2.27 -22.51
N GLN A 400 20.54 2.17 -22.07
CA GLN A 400 21.77 2.07 -22.88
C GLN A 400 23.00 2.38 -22.00
N GLU A 401 23.76 1.36 -21.64
CA GLU A 401 25.12 1.13 -22.15
C GLU A 401 25.82 0.00 -21.38
N VAL A 402 26.43 -0.88 -22.15
CA VAL A 402 27.17 -2.08 -21.77
C VAL A 402 28.68 -1.73 -21.77
N GLU A 403 29.42 -2.35 -20.83
CA GLU A 403 30.89 -2.37 -20.67
C GLU A 403 31.52 -1.05 -20.18
N ILE A 404 32.26 -1.02 -19.07
CA ILE A 404 33.59 -1.63 -18.92
C ILE A 404 33.84 -2.00 -17.44
N THR A 405 34.22 -3.25 -17.21
CA THR A 405 34.89 -3.70 -15.98
C THR A 405 36.32 -3.16 -15.91
N LYS A 406 36.69 -2.44 -14.83
CA LYS A 406 37.91 -2.66 -14.01
C LYS A 406 38.17 -1.54 -13.00
N SER A 407 38.37 -1.98 -11.75
CA SER A 407 39.34 -1.48 -10.76
C SER A 407 38.97 -0.33 -9.81
N MET A 408 39.31 -0.61 -8.53
CA MET A 408 39.53 0.28 -7.38
C MET A 408 38.25 0.69 -6.62
N GLY A 409 38.06 0.44 -5.33
CA GLY A 409 39.02 0.20 -4.24
C GLY A 409 38.80 1.28 -3.18
N ARG A 410 38.29 0.88 -2.00
CA ARG A 410 38.30 1.58 -0.70
C ARG A 410 38.29 3.12 -0.69
N ARG A 411 37.25 3.69 -0.09
CA ARG A 411 37.33 4.39 1.20
C ARG A 411 35.95 4.53 1.82
#